data_AF-A0A3P3Q7H6-F1
#
_entry.id   AF-A0A3P3Q7H6-F1
#
_cell.length_a   1.000
_cell.length_b   1.000
_cell.length_c   1.000
_cell.angle_alpha   90.00
_cell.angle_beta   90.00
_cell.angle_gamma   90.00
#
_symmetry.space_group_name_H-M   'P 1'
#
loop_
_entity.id
_entity.type
_entity.pdbx_description
1 polymer ?
#
loop_
_entity_poly.entity_id
_entity_poly.type
_entity_poly.pdbx_seq_one_letter_code
_entity_poly.pdbx_strand_id
1 'polypeptide(L)'
;MKYDELDFFEFFESEPSYLFEKEAGICSYSYEKDSFKIYVSLSYYEDYMSIDISYKSGTVYSGEITNIEEIKKFDTDILKVVTDKNWIFLKKWPCIGVTFDERLE
;
A
#
# COMPACT_ATOMS: atom_id res chain seq x y z
N MET A 1 -3.43 -6.00 -12.40
CA MET A 1 -2.44 -6.02 -11.30
C MET A 1 -2.31 -7.41 -10.69
N LYS A 2 -1.08 -7.86 -10.40
CA LYS A 2 -0.81 -9.07 -9.59
C LYS A 2 -0.70 -8.70 -8.11
N TYR A 3 -1.33 -9.47 -7.25
CA TYR A 3 -1.45 -9.14 -5.83
C TYR A 3 -1.82 -10.41 -5.04
N ASP A 4 -1.30 -10.53 -3.82
CA ASP A 4 -1.63 -11.60 -2.87
C ASP A 4 -2.20 -11.00 -1.57
N GLU A 5 -3.39 -11.47 -1.16
CA GLU A 5 -4.03 -11.03 0.09
C GLU A 5 -3.18 -11.39 1.32
N LEU A 6 -2.41 -12.48 1.27
CA LEU A 6 -1.55 -12.91 2.39
C LEU A 6 -0.37 -11.94 2.61
N ASP A 7 0.25 -11.44 1.53
CA ASP A 7 1.33 -10.45 1.64
C ASP A 7 0.85 -9.17 2.32
N PHE A 8 -0.39 -8.74 2.03
CA PHE A 8 -1.01 -7.58 2.66
C PHE A 8 -1.39 -7.86 4.10
N PHE A 9 -1.99 -9.01 4.38
CA PHE A 9 -2.31 -9.43 5.74
C PHE A 9 -1.07 -9.42 6.63
N GLU A 10 0.06 -9.95 6.15
CA GLU A 10 1.31 -9.96 6.91
C GLU A 10 1.93 -8.56 7.11
N PHE A 11 1.81 -7.66 6.12
CA PHE A 11 2.33 -6.30 6.23
C PHE A 11 1.45 -5.39 7.12
N PHE A 12 0.13 -5.43 6.93
CA PHE A 12 -0.83 -4.58 7.63
C PHE A 12 -1.30 -5.18 8.96
N GLU A 13 -1.03 -6.46 9.20
CA GLU A 13 -1.46 -7.21 10.39
C GLU A 13 -2.99 -7.20 10.54
N SER A 14 -3.70 -7.13 9.41
CA SER A 14 -5.16 -7.01 9.36
C SER A 14 -5.76 -7.54 8.06
N GLU A 15 -7.00 -8.03 8.14
CA GLU A 15 -7.83 -8.34 6.98
C GLU A 15 -8.22 -7.06 6.19
N PRO A 16 -8.52 -7.17 4.88
CA PRO A 16 -9.05 -6.07 4.10
C PRO A 16 -10.39 -5.57 4.64
N SER A 17 -10.57 -4.26 4.60
CA SER A 17 -11.89 -3.62 4.69
C SER A 17 -12.42 -3.38 3.28
N TYR A 18 -13.59 -3.90 2.95
CA TYR A 18 -14.21 -3.68 1.64
C TYR A 18 -15.18 -2.51 1.73
N LEU A 19 -15.05 -1.56 0.79
CA LEU A 19 -15.98 -0.42 0.69
C LEU A 19 -17.35 -0.86 0.14
N PHE A 20 -17.34 -1.90 -0.69
CA PHE A 20 -18.50 -2.52 -1.33
C PHE A 20 -18.42 -4.05 -1.17
N GLU A 21 -19.11 -4.79 -2.03
CA GLU A 21 -18.90 -6.22 -2.20
C GLU A 21 -17.48 -6.50 -2.72
N LYS A 22 -16.90 -7.66 -2.37
CA LYS A 22 -15.52 -8.03 -2.76
C LYS A 22 -15.35 -8.01 -4.29
N GLU A 23 -16.42 -8.33 -5.00
CA GLU A 23 -16.54 -8.38 -6.46
C GLU A 23 -16.36 -7.01 -7.11
N ALA A 24 -16.66 -5.92 -6.41
CA ALA A 24 -16.40 -4.55 -6.88
C ALA A 24 -14.90 -4.25 -7.02
N GLY A 25 -14.07 -5.07 -6.39
CA GLY A 25 -12.63 -5.02 -6.53
C GLY A 25 -11.97 -3.82 -5.87
N ILE A 26 -12.61 -3.25 -4.84
CA ILE A 26 -12.09 -2.13 -4.05
C ILE A 26 -11.99 -2.58 -2.59
N CYS A 27 -10.80 -2.49 -2.02
CA CYS A 27 -10.55 -2.77 -0.61
C CYS A 27 -9.56 -1.78 -0.02
N SER A 28 -9.46 -1.75 1.30
CA SER A 28 -8.51 -0.93 2.02
C SER A 28 -7.87 -1.66 3.18
N TYR A 29 -6.69 -1.18 3.55
CA TYR A 29 -5.88 -1.68 4.64
C TYR A 29 -5.35 -0.52 5.46
N SER A 30 -5.03 -0.79 6.72
CA SER A 30 -4.29 0.17 7.51
C SER A 30 -3.43 -0.47 8.57
N TYR A 31 -2.29 0.16 8.85
CA TYR A 31 -1.39 -0.21 9.93
C TYR A 31 -1.07 1.03 10.75
N GLU A 32 -1.03 0.89 12.07
CA GLU A 32 -0.77 2.00 12.99
C GLU A 32 0.32 1.63 14.00
N LYS A 33 1.30 2.52 14.16
CA LYS A 33 2.38 2.38 15.13
C LYS A 33 2.92 3.75 15.53
N ASP A 34 3.18 3.95 16.82
CA ASP A 34 3.77 5.17 17.37
C ASP A 34 3.03 6.48 16.95
N SER A 35 1.69 6.40 16.90
CA SER A 35 0.78 7.47 16.42
C SER A 35 0.91 7.82 14.94
N PHE A 36 1.73 7.11 14.17
CA PHE A 36 1.68 7.12 12.72
C PHE A 36 0.72 6.04 12.23
N LYS A 37 -0.08 6.37 11.22
CA LYS A 37 -0.94 5.41 10.54
C LYS A 37 -0.66 5.49 9.05
N ILE A 38 -0.49 4.34 8.41
CA ILE A 38 -0.59 4.20 6.95
C ILE A 38 -1.95 3.60 6.62
N TYR A 39 -2.67 4.25 5.72
CA TYR A 39 -3.90 3.77 5.13
C TYR A 39 -3.69 3.62 3.64
N VAL A 40 -4.20 2.53 3.07
CA VAL A 40 -4.11 2.25 1.65
C VAL A 40 -5.48 1.87 1.14
N SER A 41 -5.92 2.48 0.04
CA SER A 41 -7.06 2.01 -0.75
C SER A 41 -6.55 1.40 -2.05
N LEU A 42 -7.03 0.22 -2.39
CA LEU A 42 -6.62 -0.54 -3.57
C LEU A 42 -7.84 -0.76 -4.48
N SER A 43 -7.65 -0.53 -5.78
CA SER A 43 -8.62 -0.80 -6.84
C SER A 43 -8.01 -1.81 -7.82
N TYR A 44 -8.47 -3.06 -7.79
CA TYR A 44 -7.85 -4.15 -8.55
C TYR A 44 -8.01 -3.99 -10.06
N TYR A 45 -9.17 -3.50 -10.50
CA TYR A 45 -9.49 -3.38 -11.92
C TYR A 45 -8.91 -2.12 -12.55
N GLU A 46 -8.62 -1.10 -11.75
CA GLU A 46 -8.04 0.17 -12.22
C GLU A 46 -6.51 0.21 -12.06
N ASP A 47 -5.90 -0.87 -11.57
CA ASP A 47 -4.46 -0.95 -11.30
C ASP A 47 -3.96 0.26 -10.49
N TYR A 48 -4.74 0.62 -9.47
CA TYR A 48 -4.62 1.87 -8.72
C TYR A 48 -4.52 1.63 -7.21
N MET A 49 -3.72 2.47 -6.55
CA MET A 49 -3.60 2.55 -5.11
C MET A 49 -3.53 4.00 -4.64
N SER A 50 -4.33 4.36 -3.63
CA SER A 50 -4.08 5.57 -2.82
C SER A 50 -3.35 5.21 -1.53
N ILE A 51 -2.46 6.09 -1.09
CA ILE A 51 -1.73 5.95 0.16
C ILE A 51 -1.87 7.25 0.95
N ASP A 52 -2.32 7.13 2.19
CA ASP A 52 -2.34 8.20 3.16
C ASP A 52 -1.51 7.81 4.37
N ILE A 53 -0.57 8.68 4.78
CA ILE A 53 0.12 8.58 6.06
C ILE A 53 -0.31 9.74 6.93
N SER A 54 -0.81 9.44 8.13
CA SER A 54 -1.13 10.43 9.14
C SER A 54 -0.26 10.28 10.38
N TYR A 55 -0.06 11.38 11.08
CA TYR A 55 0.45 11.41 12.44
C TYR A 55 -0.61 12.04 13.34
N LYS A 56 -1.12 11.27 14.30
CA LYS A 56 -2.34 11.61 15.06
C LYS A 56 -3.49 11.92 14.08
N SER A 57 -4.10 13.10 14.16
CA SER A 57 -5.19 13.54 13.28
C SER A 57 -4.72 14.32 12.05
N GLY A 58 -3.41 14.51 11.85
CA GLY A 58 -2.88 15.28 10.72
C GLY A 58 -2.33 14.40 9.62
N THR A 59 -2.73 14.65 8.38
CA THR A 59 -2.12 14.02 7.20
C THR A 59 -0.70 14.54 7.02
N VAL A 60 0.27 13.64 6.95
CA VAL A 60 1.69 13.92 6.72
C VAL A 60 2.06 13.66 5.26
N TYR A 61 1.41 12.69 4.64
CA TYR A 61 1.58 12.36 3.23
C TYR A 61 0.27 11.83 2.65
N SER A 62 -0.01 12.18 1.40
CA SER A 62 -1.08 11.60 0.60
C SER A 62 -0.59 11.51 -0.83
N GLY A 63 -0.83 10.38 -1.48
CA GLY A 63 -0.40 10.17 -2.85
C GLY A 63 -1.12 9.03 -3.53
N GLU A 64 -1.03 9.03 -4.85
CA GLU A 64 -1.71 8.07 -5.71
C GLU A 64 -0.69 7.36 -6.60
N ILE A 65 -0.93 6.07 -6.84
CA ILE A 65 -0.12 5.22 -7.69
C ILE A 65 -1.04 4.58 -8.72
N THR A 66 -0.72 4.77 -9.98
CA THR A 66 -1.45 4.21 -11.13
C THR A 66 -0.56 3.24 -11.90
N ASN A 67 -1.15 2.45 -12.79
CA ASN A 67 -0.45 1.49 -13.66
C ASN A 67 0.36 0.46 -12.86
N ILE A 68 -0.24 -0.06 -11.79
CA ILE A 68 0.41 -1.06 -10.94
C ILE A 68 0.41 -2.42 -11.64
N GLU A 69 1.60 -2.94 -11.91
CA GLU A 69 1.78 -4.26 -12.51
C GLU A 69 1.65 -5.36 -11.45
N GLU A 70 2.30 -5.16 -10.31
CA GLU A 70 2.42 -6.14 -9.24
C GLU A 70 2.60 -5.44 -7.88
N ILE A 71 2.01 -6.03 -6.85
CA ILE A 71 2.32 -5.70 -5.47
C ILE A 71 2.67 -6.99 -4.75
N LYS A 72 3.81 -6.98 -4.06
CA LYS A 72 4.30 -8.15 -3.35
C LYS A 72 5.10 -7.78 -2.12
N LYS A 73 5.18 -8.72 -1.19
CA LYS A 73 6.12 -8.64 -0.08
C LYS A 73 7.55 -8.63 -0.60
N PHE A 74 8.33 -7.67 -0.12
CA PHE A 74 9.77 -7.59 -0.39
C PHE A 74 10.58 -8.04 0.83
N ASP A 75 10.10 -7.69 2.02
CA ASP A 75 10.59 -8.15 3.31
C ASP A 75 9.42 -8.17 4.32
N THR A 76 9.64 -8.69 5.53
CA THR A 76 8.71 -8.72 6.67
C THR A 76 8.07 -7.36 6.94
N ASP A 77 8.81 -6.28 6.70
CA ASP A 77 8.44 -4.92 7.05
C ASP A 77 8.26 -4.01 5.82
N ILE A 78 8.31 -4.59 4.62
CA ILE A 78 8.34 -3.85 3.36
C ILE A 78 7.43 -4.51 2.31
N LEU A 79 6.47 -3.74 1.83
CA LEU A 79 5.67 -4.08 0.65
C LEU A 79 6.21 -3.31 -0.56
N LYS A 80 6.48 -4.01 -1.66
CA LYS A 80 6.93 -3.42 -2.92
C LYS A 80 5.78 -3.36 -3.90
N VAL A 81 5.47 -2.15 -4.35
CA VAL A 81 4.57 -1.83 -5.45
C VAL A 81 5.41 -1.59 -6.69
N VAL A 82 5.06 -2.29 -7.76
CA VAL A 82 5.79 -2.32 -9.02
C VAL A 82 4.92 -1.68 -10.08
N THR A 83 5.40 -0.61 -10.69
CA THR A 83 4.75 0.05 -11.84
C THR A 83 5.65 -0.03 -13.06
N ASP A 84 5.12 0.38 -14.22
CA ASP A 84 5.87 0.55 -15.47
C ASP A 84 7.17 1.35 -15.30
N LYS A 85 7.16 2.40 -14.48
CA LYS A 85 8.26 3.37 -14.33
C LYS A 85 9.06 3.25 -13.03
N ASN A 86 8.40 2.86 -11.94
CA ASN A 86 8.96 3.02 -10.60
C ASN A 86 8.82 1.75 -9.77
N TRP A 87 9.73 1.60 -8.82
CA TRP A 87 9.53 0.76 -7.66
C TRP A 87 9.18 1.65 -6.47
N ILE A 88 8.10 1.30 -5.80
CA ILE A 88 7.58 2.05 -4.67
C ILE A 88 7.57 1.09 -3.48
N PHE A 89 8.10 1.53 -2.35
CA PHE A 89 8.22 0.69 -1.17
C PHE A 89 7.46 1.32 -0.01
N LEU A 90 6.45 0.62 0.49
CA LEU A 90 5.76 0.93 1.73
C LEU A 90 6.51 0.23 2.85
N LYS A 91 6.86 0.95 3.91
CA LYS A 91 7.67 0.44 5.03
C LYS A 91 6.92 0.59 6.34
N LYS A 92 7.05 -0.39 7.24
CA LYS A 92 6.53 -0.33 8.62
C LYS A 92 7.61 -0.08 9.67
N TRP A 93 8.85 -0.44 9.38
CA TRP A 93 10.00 -0.31 10.28
C TRP A 93 11.21 0.32 9.56
N PRO A 94 12.05 1.15 10.23
CA PRO A 94 11.94 1.61 11.63
C PRO A 94 10.83 2.65 11.85
N CYS A 95 10.28 3.21 10.79
CA CYS A 95 9.12 4.08 10.81
C CYS A 95 8.22 3.79 9.61
N ILE A 96 6.94 4.18 9.74
CA ILE A 96 6.00 4.15 8.62
C ILE A 96 6.46 5.15 7.56
N GLY A 97 6.54 4.71 6.30
CA GLY A 97 6.96 5.57 5.20
C GLY A 97 6.76 4.97 3.82
N VAL A 98 6.93 5.82 2.82
CA VAL A 98 6.93 5.45 1.40
C VAL A 98 8.22 5.96 0.76
N THR A 99 8.89 5.13 -0.04
CA THR A 99 10.05 5.53 -0.85
C THR A 99 9.84 5.18 -2.31
N PHE A 100 10.23 6.09 -3.20
CA PHE A 100 10.15 5.94 -4.66
C PHE A 100 11.55 5.75 -5.22
N ASP A 101 11.72 4.75 -6.08
CA ASP A 101 12.95 4.44 -6.78
C ASP A 101 12.65 4.28 -8.28
N GLU A 102 13.47 4.88 -9.11
CA GLU A 102 13.28 4.83 -10.57
C GLU A 102 13.73 3.45 -11.07
N ARG A 103 12.95 2.84 -11.97
CA ARG A 103 13.43 1.68 -12.72
C ARG A 103 14.44 2.20 -13.75
N LEU A 104 15.73 2.07 -13.45
CA LEU A 104 16.77 2.24 -14.46
C LEU A 104 16.60 1.13 -15.51
N GLU A 105 16.27 1.52 -16.74
CA GLU A 105 16.23 0.63 -17.92
C GLU A 105 17.60 0.01 -18.23
#